data_AF-A0A1H6D5A8-F1
#
_entry.id   AF-A0A1H6D5A8-F1
#
_cell.length_a   1.000
_cell.length_b   1.000
_cell.length_c   1.000
_cell.angle_alpha   90.00
_cell.angle_beta   90.00
_cell.angle_gamma   90.00
#
_symmetry.space_group_name_H-M   'P 1'
#
loop_
_entity.id
_entity.type
_entity.pdbx_description
1 polymer ?
#
loop_
_entity_poly.entity_id
_entity_poly.type
_entity_poly.pdbx_seq_one_letter_code
_entity_poly.pdbx_strand_id
1 'polypeptide(L)'
;MDLQRVEWFELIKVALPVLLTLGIGIFTNWKLERTKTTLNKDLENHKQLLAIITEKSKLDNQKMMHDFNLYRTKKHEIYPEMYKLLIAGHYDIARLLDDWSMPDFSHHSKEMLNSYLISRGLSEEEAQALLINRGVVNDPFELKFRIKMLDWNDTFHRFKYANEYYLRSQLYFSEEALRLVKSYLDISSAIIKDLVPYIHARSYQLDMEAYKELFSLNLEGNVAKIKEGINDLREQLKKELSIAEYEPEG
;
A
#
# COMPACT_ATOMS: atom_id res chain seq x y z
N MET A 1 97.94 -37.75 -41.94
CA MET A 1 96.57 -37.19 -42.01
C MET A 1 95.76 -37.36 -40.71
N ASP A 2 96.31 -37.93 -39.63
CA ASP A 2 95.55 -38.17 -38.38
C ASP A 2 95.48 -37.00 -37.39
N LEU A 3 96.39 -36.02 -37.46
CA LEU A 3 96.41 -34.90 -36.51
C LEU A 3 95.19 -33.96 -36.65
N GLN A 4 94.66 -33.77 -37.87
CA GLN A 4 93.44 -32.98 -38.07
C GLN A 4 92.19 -33.66 -37.48
N ARG A 5 92.13 -35.01 -37.45
CA ARG A 5 90.96 -35.71 -36.90
C ARG A 5 90.81 -35.50 -35.39
N VAL A 6 91.93 -35.42 -34.66
CA VAL A 6 91.93 -35.29 -33.19
C VAL A 6 91.43 -33.90 -32.76
N GLU A 7 91.80 -32.84 -33.48
CA GLU A 7 91.35 -31.46 -33.17
C GLU A 7 89.83 -31.28 -33.38
N TRP A 8 89.25 -31.91 -34.41
CA TRP A 8 87.80 -31.85 -34.66
C TRP A 8 86.98 -32.52 -33.56
N PHE A 9 87.46 -33.61 -32.97
CA PHE A 9 86.75 -34.30 -31.89
C PHE A 9 86.70 -33.48 -30.60
N GLU A 10 87.77 -32.77 -30.26
CA GLU A 10 87.79 -31.89 -29.08
C GLU A 10 86.90 -30.65 -29.29
N LEU A 11 86.85 -30.10 -30.51
CA LEU A 11 85.92 -29.02 -30.88
C LEU A 11 84.45 -29.45 -30.76
N ILE A 12 84.11 -30.66 -31.23
CA ILE A 12 82.75 -31.21 -31.13
C ILE A 12 82.36 -31.44 -29.66
N LYS A 13 83.27 -31.95 -28.82
CA LYS A 13 83.01 -32.18 -27.39
C LYS A 13 82.68 -30.89 -26.63
N VAL A 14 83.27 -29.75 -27.02
CA VAL A 14 83.01 -28.45 -26.39
C VAL A 14 81.80 -27.73 -27.02
N ALA A 15 81.59 -27.86 -28.33
CA ALA A 15 80.49 -27.19 -29.03
C ALA A 15 79.12 -27.84 -28.77
N LEU A 16 79.05 -29.17 -28.62
CA LEU A 16 77.80 -29.90 -28.44
C LEU A 16 77.04 -29.50 -27.15
N PRO A 17 77.67 -29.38 -25.96
CA PRO A 17 77.01 -28.89 -24.74
C PRO A 17 76.52 -27.45 -24.86
N VAL A 18 77.25 -26.58 -25.55
CA VAL A 18 76.87 -25.17 -25.76
C VAL A 18 75.64 -25.08 -26.66
N LEU A 19 75.58 -25.87 -27.75
CA LEU A 19 74.41 -25.92 -28.61
C LEU A 19 73.19 -26.54 -27.91
N LEU A 20 73.40 -27.56 -27.07
CA LEU A 20 72.32 -28.15 -26.25
C LEU A 20 71.78 -27.15 -25.23
N THR A 21 72.66 -26.44 -24.52
CA THR A 21 72.24 -25.43 -23.52
C THR A 21 71.53 -24.25 -24.18
N LEU A 22 72.02 -23.77 -25.33
CA LEU A 22 71.33 -22.76 -26.14
C LEU A 22 69.97 -23.25 -26.63
N GLY A 23 69.89 -24.47 -27.16
CA GLY A 23 68.64 -25.08 -27.62
C GLY A 23 67.61 -25.24 -26.50
N ILE A 24 68.04 -25.70 -25.32
CA ILE A 24 67.20 -25.78 -24.11
C ILE A 24 66.76 -24.37 -23.68
N GLY A 25 67.64 -23.38 -23.71
CA GLY A 25 67.32 -21.99 -23.41
C GLY A 25 66.26 -21.40 -24.34
N ILE A 26 66.40 -21.62 -25.65
CA ILE A 26 65.42 -21.18 -26.65
C ILE A 26 64.08 -21.88 -26.44
N PHE A 27 64.08 -23.20 -26.24
CA PHE A 27 62.85 -23.97 -26.03
C PHE A 27 62.12 -23.57 -24.74
N THR A 28 62.85 -23.38 -23.64
CA THR A 28 62.27 -22.94 -22.36
C THR A 28 61.72 -21.53 -22.44
N ASN A 29 62.44 -20.59 -23.05
CA ASN A 29 61.94 -19.23 -23.29
C ASN A 29 60.70 -19.22 -24.17
N TRP A 30 60.68 -19.99 -25.26
CA TRP A 30 59.52 -20.11 -26.14
C TRP A 30 58.30 -20.70 -25.41
N LYS A 31 58.51 -21.75 -24.61
CA LYS A 31 57.44 -22.34 -23.78
C LYS A 31 56.94 -21.33 -22.74
N LEU A 32 57.85 -20.54 -22.15
CA LEU A 32 57.55 -19.53 -21.14
C LEU A 32 56.77 -18.35 -21.75
N GLU A 33 57.11 -17.88 -22.94
CA GLU A 33 56.34 -16.89 -23.69
C GLU A 33 54.93 -17.41 -24.04
N ARG A 34 54.81 -18.66 -24.48
CA ARG A 34 53.49 -19.29 -24.69
C ARG A 34 52.66 -19.32 -23.40
N THR A 35 53.24 -19.73 -22.27
CA THR A 35 52.50 -19.73 -20.99
C THR A 35 52.14 -18.32 -20.52
N LYS A 36 53.01 -17.32 -20.76
CA LYS A 36 52.73 -15.91 -20.44
C LYS A 36 51.57 -15.38 -21.27
N THR A 37 51.55 -15.66 -22.57
CA THR A 37 50.47 -15.21 -23.46
C THR A 37 49.13 -15.87 -23.14
N THR A 38 49.10 -17.17 -22.85
CA THR A 38 47.86 -17.82 -22.39
C THR A 38 47.39 -17.25 -21.06
N LEU A 39 48.29 -17.08 -20.09
CA LEU A 39 47.95 -16.53 -18.79
C LEU A 39 47.46 -15.08 -18.88
N ASN A 40 48.10 -14.25 -19.71
CA ASN A 40 47.65 -12.88 -19.95
C ASN A 40 46.28 -12.84 -20.62
N LYS A 41 46.01 -13.75 -21.57
CA LYS A 41 44.70 -13.86 -22.21
C LYS A 41 43.63 -14.28 -21.22
N ASP A 42 43.91 -15.27 -20.37
CA ASP A 42 42.97 -15.73 -19.35
C ASP A 42 42.71 -14.64 -18.31
N LEU A 43 43.76 -13.92 -17.89
CA LEU A 43 43.64 -12.79 -16.97
C LEU A 43 42.83 -11.63 -17.56
N GLU A 44 43.03 -11.33 -18.85
CA GLU A 44 42.23 -10.32 -19.55
C GLU A 44 40.77 -10.75 -19.70
N ASN A 45 40.51 -12.02 -20.07
CA ASN A 45 39.16 -12.57 -20.11
C ASN A 45 38.47 -12.51 -18.74
N HIS A 46 39.18 -12.83 -17.65
CA HIS A 46 38.66 -12.72 -16.30
C HIS A 46 38.34 -11.28 -15.91
N LYS A 47 39.21 -10.31 -16.26
CA LYS A 47 38.94 -8.88 -16.05
C LYS A 47 37.70 -8.42 -16.81
N GLN A 48 37.58 -8.80 -18.08
CA GLN A 48 36.40 -8.48 -18.89
C GLN A 48 35.12 -9.10 -18.31
N LEU A 49 35.17 -10.36 -17.87
CA LEU A 49 34.05 -11.02 -17.23
C LEU A 49 33.66 -10.35 -15.91
N LEU A 50 34.63 -9.96 -15.08
CA LEU A 50 34.38 -9.20 -13.85
C LEU A 50 33.77 -7.82 -14.16
N ALA A 51 34.24 -7.14 -15.20
CA ALA A 51 33.68 -5.86 -15.63
C ALA A 51 32.21 -6.02 -16.05
N ILE A 52 31.88 -7.04 -16.84
CA ILE A 52 30.51 -7.35 -17.26
C ILE A 52 29.62 -7.66 -16.06
N ILE A 53 30.07 -8.50 -15.12
CA ILE A 53 29.31 -8.83 -13.90
C ILE A 53 29.08 -7.58 -13.05
N THR A 54 30.10 -6.73 -12.91
CA THR A 54 30.01 -5.49 -12.14
C THR A 54 29.03 -4.51 -12.77
N GLU A 55 29.07 -4.34 -14.09
CA GLU A 55 28.15 -3.48 -14.82
C GLU A 55 26.70 -3.99 -14.72
N LYS A 56 26.49 -5.30 -14.89
CA LYS A 56 25.18 -5.92 -14.69
C LYS A 56 24.65 -5.69 -13.27
N SER A 57 25.48 -5.91 -12.25
CA SER A 57 25.10 -5.67 -10.85
C SER A 57 24.74 -4.20 -10.59
N LYS A 58 25.49 -3.25 -11.17
CA LYS A 58 25.15 -1.82 -11.09
C LYS A 58 23.80 -1.51 -11.71
N LEU A 59 23.51 -2.05 -12.88
CA LEU A 59 22.22 -1.86 -13.57
C LEU A 59 21.06 -2.45 -12.75
N ASP A 60 21.24 -3.65 -12.19
CA ASP A 60 20.21 -4.28 -11.36
C ASP A 60 19.96 -3.47 -10.08
N ASN A 61 21.01 -2.97 -9.42
CA ASN A 61 20.90 -2.09 -8.25
C ASN A 61 20.19 -0.77 -8.59
N GLN A 62 20.46 -0.18 -9.76
CA GLN A 62 19.76 1.03 -10.22
C GLN A 62 18.27 0.79 -10.43
N LYS A 63 17.89 -0.35 -11.04
CA LYS A 63 16.49 -0.74 -11.21
C LYS A 63 15.81 -0.94 -9.86
N MET A 64 16.43 -1.69 -8.95
CA MET A 64 15.89 -1.91 -7.60
C MET A 64 15.68 -0.60 -6.86
N MET A 65 16.65 0.33 -6.92
CA MET A 65 16.52 1.65 -6.31
C MET A 65 15.39 2.47 -6.93
N HIS A 66 15.24 2.42 -8.26
CA HIS A 66 14.16 3.08 -8.97
C HIS A 66 12.78 2.52 -8.56
N ASP A 67 12.62 1.20 -8.58
CA ASP A 67 11.38 0.52 -8.20
C ASP A 67 11.02 0.78 -6.73
N PHE A 68 12.02 0.76 -5.84
CA PHE A 68 11.85 1.12 -4.43
C PHE A 68 11.35 2.56 -4.26
N ASN A 69 11.91 3.51 -5.02
CA ASN A 69 11.48 4.90 -4.97
C ASN A 69 10.04 5.08 -5.49
N LEU A 70 9.65 4.38 -6.56
CA LEU A 70 8.28 4.38 -7.08
C LEU A 70 7.30 3.81 -6.05
N TYR A 71 7.62 2.66 -5.47
CA TYR A 71 6.83 2.02 -4.43
C TYR A 71 6.66 2.94 -3.22
N ARG A 72 7.76 3.52 -2.73
CA ARG A 72 7.76 4.46 -1.60
C ARG A 72 6.90 5.68 -1.90
N THR A 73 7.03 6.28 -3.08
CA THR A 73 6.23 7.45 -3.48
C THR A 73 4.74 7.10 -3.46
N LYS A 74 4.35 5.96 -4.03
CA LYS A 74 2.96 5.49 -4.00
C LYS A 74 2.45 5.23 -2.58
N LYS A 75 3.28 4.66 -1.72
CA LYS A 75 2.97 4.47 -0.29
C LYS A 75 2.67 5.81 0.40
N HIS A 76 3.48 6.84 0.15
CA HIS A 76 3.25 8.20 0.69
C HIS A 76 1.99 8.89 0.14
N GLU A 77 1.51 8.49 -1.04
CA GLU A 77 0.21 8.97 -1.58
C GLU A 77 -0.97 8.20 -0.96
N ILE A 78 -0.84 6.88 -0.86
CA ILE A 78 -1.94 5.98 -0.47
C ILE A 78 -2.27 6.08 1.02
N TYR A 79 -1.26 6.17 1.88
CA TYR A 79 -1.45 6.12 3.32
C TYR A 79 -2.29 7.29 3.83
N PRO A 80 -1.98 8.56 3.47
CA PRO A 80 -2.78 9.69 3.91
C PRO A 80 -4.20 9.68 3.35
N GLU A 81 -4.38 9.28 2.09
CA GLU A 81 -5.72 9.25 1.49
C GLU A 81 -6.59 8.17 2.15
N MET A 82 -6.06 6.97 2.38
CA MET A 82 -6.77 5.93 3.13
C MET A 82 -7.17 6.43 4.52
N TYR A 83 -6.22 7.02 5.26
CA TYR A 83 -6.47 7.55 6.60
C TYR A 83 -7.57 8.62 6.61
N LYS A 84 -7.53 9.55 5.65
CA LYS A 84 -8.56 10.58 5.46
C LYS A 84 -9.94 9.98 5.17
N LEU A 85 -10.02 8.95 4.33
CA LEU A 85 -11.28 8.26 4.04
C LEU A 85 -11.87 7.59 5.28
N LEU A 86 -11.02 6.93 6.09
CA LEU A 86 -11.47 6.31 7.34
C LEU A 86 -11.96 7.34 8.34
N ILE A 87 -11.21 8.44 8.55
CA ILE A 87 -11.65 9.53 9.43
C ILE A 87 -13.00 10.09 8.99
N ALA A 88 -13.17 10.37 7.69
CA ALA A 88 -14.42 10.91 7.17
C ALA A 88 -15.58 9.94 7.39
N GLY A 89 -15.37 8.63 7.16
CA GLY A 89 -16.36 7.59 7.47
C GLY A 89 -16.71 7.54 8.96
N HIS A 90 -15.72 7.64 9.85
CA HIS A 90 -15.96 7.67 11.29
C HIS A 90 -16.80 8.88 11.72
N TYR A 91 -16.49 10.07 11.21
CA TYR A 91 -17.28 11.27 11.49
C TYR A 91 -18.74 11.14 11.02
N ASP A 92 -18.96 10.58 9.83
CA ASP A 92 -20.31 10.37 9.31
C ASP A 92 -21.11 9.36 10.17
N ILE A 93 -20.46 8.27 10.59
CA ILE A 93 -21.04 7.31 11.55
C ILE A 93 -21.37 7.99 12.88
N ALA A 94 -20.43 8.74 13.46
CA ALA A 94 -20.64 9.44 14.73
C ALA A 94 -21.79 10.45 14.63
N ARG A 95 -21.86 11.21 13.53
CA ARG A 95 -22.95 12.17 13.27
C ARG A 95 -24.31 11.47 13.23
N LEU A 96 -24.42 10.29 12.62
CA LEU A 96 -25.66 9.50 12.59
C LEU A 96 -26.09 9.01 13.98
N LEU A 97 -25.16 8.81 14.90
CA LEU A 97 -25.43 8.36 16.25
C LEU A 97 -25.72 9.53 17.21
N ASP A 98 -24.98 10.63 17.10
CA ASP A 98 -25.02 11.71 18.08
C ASP A 98 -25.97 12.85 17.67
N ASP A 99 -25.93 13.26 16.40
CA ASP A 99 -26.71 14.40 15.92
C ASP A 99 -28.08 13.95 15.41
N TRP A 100 -29.07 14.07 16.28
CA TRP A 100 -30.47 13.78 15.98
C TRP A 100 -31.34 15.04 15.91
N SER A 101 -30.69 16.21 15.84
CA SER A 101 -31.38 17.46 15.63
C SER A 101 -32.02 17.47 14.23
N MET A 102 -33.22 18.03 14.15
CA MET A 102 -33.85 18.32 12.88
C MET A 102 -34.48 19.70 12.94
N PRO A 103 -34.56 20.41 11.80
CA PRO A 103 -35.35 21.63 11.73
C PRO A 103 -36.79 21.35 12.17
N ASP A 104 -37.37 22.27 12.93
CA ASP A 104 -38.78 22.19 13.28
C ASP A 104 -39.64 22.52 12.05
N PHE A 105 -40.27 21.51 11.47
CA PHE A 105 -41.13 21.65 10.29
C PHE A 105 -42.59 21.99 10.63
N SER A 106 -42.91 22.29 11.90
CA SER A 106 -44.27 22.61 12.36
C SER A 106 -44.87 23.84 11.64
N HIS A 107 -44.03 24.82 11.30
CA HIS A 107 -44.42 26.09 10.68
C HIS A 107 -43.97 26.23 9.21
N HIS A 108 -43.39 25.19 8.62
CA HIS A 108 -42.89 25.25 7.24
C HIS A 108 -43.99 24.93 6.23
N SER A 109 -44.04 25.69 5.13
CA SER A 109 -44.96 25.38 4.03
C SER A 109 -44.55 24.09 3.30
N LYS A 110 -45.47 23.49 2.55
CA LYS A 110 -45.17 22.28 1.75
C LYS A 110 -44.06 22.56 0.74
N GLU A 111 -44.06 23.74 0.15
CA GLU A 111 -43.07 24.20 -0.82
C GLU A 111 -41.69 24.32 -0.17
N MET A 112 -41.60 24.91 1.03
CA MET A 112 -40.33 24.99 1.76
C MET A 112 -39.78 23.61 2.10
N LEU A 113 -40.64 22.68 2.53
CA LEU A 113 -40.20 21.32 2.83
C LEU A 113 -39.78 20.58 1.56
N ASN A 114 -40.49 20.77 0.44
CA ASN A 114 -40.11 20.21 -0.85
C ASN A 114 -38.72 20.68 -1.28
N SER A 115 -38.48 22.00 -1.23
CA SER A 115 -37.17 22.57 -1.53
C SER A 115 -36.07 22.04 -0.59
N TYR A 116 -36.38 21.87 0.70
CA TYR A 116 -35.45 21.28 1.65
C TYR A 116 -35.11 19.83 1.28
N LEU A 117 -36.10 18.98 1.01
CA LEU A 117 -35.89 17.57 0.64
C LEU A 117 -35.06 17.43 -0.65
N ILE A 118 -35.34 18.27 -1.65
CA ILE A 118 -34.58 18.31 -2.90
C ILE A 118 -33.13 18.76 -2.64
N SER A 119 -32.93 19.77 -1.80
CA SER A 119 -31.58 20.20 -1.40
C SER A 119 -30.78 19.12 -0.66
N ARG A 120 -31.49 18.14 -0.08
CA ARG A 120 -30.91 16.97 0.59
C ARG A 120 -30.74 15.76 -0.34
N GLY A 121 -31.01 15.92 -1.63
CA GLY A 121 -30.71 14.93 -2.67
C GLY A 121 -31.89 14.09 -3.15
N LEU A 122 -33.13 14.36 -2.71
CA LEU A 122 -34.30 13.70 -3.29
C LEU A 122 -34.61 14.26 -4.67
N SER A 123 -35.13 13.40 -5.55
CA SER A 123 -35.81 13.87 -6.75
C SER A 123 -37.09 14.62 -6.39
N GLU A 124 -37.53 15.51 -7.29
CA GLU A 124 -38.81 16.24 -7.16
C GLU A 124 -39.98 15.25 -6.97
N GLU A 125 -39.96 14.13 -7.70
CA GLU A 125 -41.00 13.09 -7.65
C GLU A 125 -41.05 12.40 -6.28
N GLU A 126 -39.89 12.01 -5.72
CA GLU A 126 -39.80 11.41 -4.39
C GLU A 126 -40.20 12.39 -3.28
N ALA A 127 -39.75 13.64 -3.39
CA ALA A 127 -40.10 14.69 -2.44
C ALA A 127 -41.61 14.96 -2.44
N GLN A 128 -42.22 15.09 -3.63
CA GLN A 128 -43.66 15.23 -3.76
C GLN A 128 -44.41 14.00 -3.26
N ALA A 129 -43.96 12.78 -3.56
CA ALA A 129 -44.60 11.55 -3.08
C ALA A 129 -44.63 11.48 -1.54
N LEU A 130 -43.53 11.86 -0.88
CA LEU A 130 -43.47 11.97 0.58
C LEU A 130 -44.46 13.03 1.11
N LEU A 131 -44.57 14.19 0.44
CA LEU A 131 -45.46 15.27 0.84
C LEU A 131 -46.95 15.01 0.54
N ILE A 132 -47.27 14.23 -0.49
CA ILE A 132 -48.63 13.80 -0.83
C ILE A 132 -49.12 12.80 0.23
N ASN A 133 -48.29 11.82 0.59
CA ASN A 133 -48.58 10.90 1.70
C ASN A 133 -48.75 11.64 3.04
N ARG A 134 -48.03 12.75 3.22
CA ARG A 134 -48.20 13.65 4.37
C ARG A 134 -49.59 14.32 4.45
N GLY A 135 -50.33 14.40 3.34
CA GLY A 135 -51.72 14.88 3.32
C GLY A 135 -52.71 13.97 4.06
N VAL A 136 -52.32 12.71 4.37
CA VAL A 136 -53.14 11.71 5.06
C VAL A 136 -52.67 11.50 6.52
N VAL A 137 -51.37 11.60 6.79
CA VAL A 137 -50.81 11.50 8.16
C VAL A 137 -49.67 12.51 8.28
N ASN A 138 -49.85 13.52 9.11
CA ASN A 138 -48.85 14.54 9.38
C ASN A 138 -47.79 14.00 10.36
N ASP A 139 -47.10 12.91 9.97
CA ASP A 139 -46.19 12.19 10.86
C ASP A 139 -44.77 12.76 10.81
N PRO A 140 -44.32 13.53 11.82
CA PRO A 140 -42.95 14.03 11.88
C PRO A 140 -41.92 12.91 11.99
N PHE A 141 -42.31 11.70 12.43
CA PHE A 141 -41.41 10.57 12.59
C PHE A 141 -41.01 9.93 11.25
N GLU A 142 -41.95 9.77 10.31
CA GLU A 142 -41.61 9.25 8.97
C GLU A 142 -40.70 10.21 8.20
N LEU A 143 -40.96 11.53 8.27
CA LEU A 143 -40.07 12.53 7.67
C LEU A 143 -38.66 12.45 8.27
N LYS A 144 -38.57 12.30 9.60
CA LYS A 144 -37.31 12.11 10.33
C LYS A 144 -36.55 10.89 9.86
N PHE A 145 -37.25 9.77 9.78
CA PHE A 145 -36.71 8.51 9.29
C PHE A 145 -36.14 8.68 7.89
N ARG A 146 -36.90 9.28 6.96
CA ARG A 146 -36.45 9.49 5.57
C ARG A 146 -35.20 10.35 5.47
N ILE A 147 -35.15 11.48 6.18
CA ILE A 147 -33.97 12.35 6.19
C ILE A 147 -32.75 11.62 6.73
N LYS A 148 -32.90 10.84 7.82
CA LYS A 148 -31.81 10.05 8.38
C LYS A 148 -31.38 8.88 7.49
N MET A 149 -32.29 8.31 6.71
CA MET A 149 -31.95 7.31 5.71
C MET A 149 -31.12 7.87 4.56
N LEU A 150 -31.28 9.16 4.21
CA LEU A 150 -30.38 9.82 3.25
C LEU A 150 -28.97 9.96 3.83
N ASP A 151 -28.86 10.44 5.08
CA ASP A 151 -27.56 10.53 5.77
C ASP A 151 -26.88 9.16 5.88
N TRP A 152 -27.65 8.11 6.14
CA TRP A 152 -27.17 6.72 6.12
C TRP A 152 -26.69 6.30 4.74
N ASN A 153 -27.43 6.62 3.68
CA ASN A 153 -27.05 6.28 2.31
C ASN A 153 -25.72 6.94 1.92
N ASP A 154 -25.56 8.23 2.23
CA ASP A 154 -24.31 8.97 2.03
C ASP A 154 -23.14 8.31 2.78
N THR A 155 -23.37 7.95 4.04
CA THR A 155 -22.38 7.25 4.88
C THR A 155 -22.01 5.89 4.29
N PHE A 156 -22.98 5.13 3.80
CA PHE A 156 -22.78 3.84 3.16
C PHE A 156 -22.00 3.96 1.85
N HIS A 157 -22.28 4.97 1.03
CA HIS A 157 -21.51 5.25 -0.17
C HIS A 157 -20.05 5.61 0.15
N ARG A 158 -19.80 6.44 1.17
CA ARG A 158 -18.44 6.76 1.60
C ARG A 158 -17.70 5.52 2.11
N PHE A 159 -18.37 4.67 2.89
CA PHE A 159 -17.82 3.39 3.33
C PHE A 159 -17.45 2.49 2.15
N LYS A 160 -18.35 2.34 1.16
CA LYS A 160 -18.07 1.57 -0.07
C LYS A 160 -16.83 2.10 -0.79
N TYR A 161 -16.73 3.42 -0.95
CA TYR A 161 -15.59 4.05 -1.58
C TYR A 161 -14.28 3.77 -0.81
N ALA A 162 -14.29 3.86 0.52
CA ALA A 162 -13.13 3.53 1.36
C ALA A 162 -12.74 2.05 1.22
N ASN A 163 -13.70 1.13 1.18
CA ASN A 163 -13.46 -0.29 0.99
C ASN A 163 -12.87 -0.60 -0.40
N GLU A 164 -13.40 0.01 -1.46
CA GLU A 164 -12.85 -0.12 -2.82
C GLU A 164 -11.43 0.45 -2.93
N TYR A 165 -11.16 1.56 -2.23
CA TYR A 165 -9.83 2.14 -2.15
C TYR A 165 -8.84 1.20 -1.46
N TYR A 166 -9.25 0.61 -0.32
CA TYR A 166 -8.48 -0.41 0.39
C TYR A 166 -8.14 -1.59 -0.52
N LEU A 167 -9.12 -2.19 -1.20
CA LEU A 167 -8.91 -3.35 -2.08
C LEU A 167 -7.91 -3.08 -3.22
N ARG A 168 -7.93 -1.88 -3.81
CA ARG A 168 -6.98 -1.50 -4.87
C ARG A 168 -5.57 -1.17 -4.36
N SER A 169 -5.46 -0.86 -3.08
CA SER A 169 -4.24 -0.31 -2.48
C SER A 169 -3.48 -1.32 -1.61
N GLN A 170 -3.95 -2.56 -1.51
CA GLN A 170 -3.40 -3.57 -0.60
C GLN A 170 -1.89 -3.79 -0.75
N LEU A 171 -1.39 -3.77 -1.99
CA LEU A 171 0.03 -4.01 -2.31
C LEU A 171 0.99 -2.98 -1.68
N TYR A 172 0.50 -1.81 -1.28
CA TYR A 172 1.32 -0.72 -0.74
C TYR A 172 1.29 -0.64 0.78
N PHE A 173 0.40 -1.38 1.44
CA PHE A 173 0.31 -1.45 2.88
C PHE A 173 1.30 -2.49 3.44
N SER A 174 1.84 -2.22 4.63
CA SER A 174 2.44 -3.29 5.44
C SER A 174 1.34 -4.24 5.93
N GLU A 175 1.70 -5.45 6.33
CA GLU A 175 0.77 -6.42 6.93
C GLU A 175 0.04 -5.84 8.15
N GLU A 176 0.74 -5.06 8.96
CA GLU A 176 0.16 -4.45 10.14
C GLU A 176 -0.85 -3.34 9.79
N ALA A 177 -0.49 -2.47 8.83
CA ALA A 177 -1.41 -1.45 8.34
C ALA A 177 -2.65 -2.09 7.66
N LEU A 178 -2.46 -3.17 6.89
CA LEU A 178 -3.57 -3.95 6.31
C LEU A 178 -4.51 -4.48 7.39
N ARG A 179 -3.96 -5.09 8.45
CA ARG A 179 -4.72 -5.63 9.56
C ARG A 179 -5.57 -4.55 10.24
N LEU A 180 -4.98 -3.39 10.52
CA LEU A 180 -5.66 -2.27 11.15
C LEU A 180 -6.78 -1.69 10.26
N VAL A 181 -6.50 -1.43 8.98
CA VAL A 181 -7.51 -0.94 8.03
C VAL A 181 -8.66 -1.95 7.87
N LYS A 182 -8.34 -3.23 7.73
CA LYS A 182 -9.35 -4.29 7.63
C LYS A 182 -10.22 -4.38 8.87
N SER A 183 -9.61 -4.34 10.06
CA SER A 183 -10.34 -4.32 11.33
C SER A 183 -11.31 -3.14 11.41
N TYR A 184 -10.86 -1.94 11.02
CA TYR A 184 -11.73 -0.77 10.94
C TYR A 184 -12.93 -1.00 10.01
N LEU A 185 -12.67 -1.50 8.79
CA LEU A 185 -13.71 -1.68 7.78
C LEU A 185 -14.73 -2.76 8.19
N ASP A 186 -14.25 -3.85 8.80
CA ASP A 186 -15.10 -4.94 9.30
C ASP A 186 -16.05 -4.42 10.39
N ILE A 187 -15.55 -3.62 11.36
CA ILE A 187 -16.37 -3.01 12.42
C ILE A 187 -17.33 -1.95 11.86
N SER A 188 -16.86 -1.12 10.92
CA SER A 188 -17.70 -0.10 10.28
C SER A 188 -18.85 -0.72 9.50
N SER A 189 -18.60 -1.82 8.80
CA SER A 189 -19.62 -2.59 8.08
C SER A 189 -20.71 -3.08 9.03
N ALA A 190 -20.32 -3.61 10.19
CA ALA A 190 -21.26 -4.04 11.22
C ALA A 190 -22.11 -2.86 11.73
N ILE A 191 -21.50 -1.73 12.08
CA ILE A 191 -22.23 -0.53 12.50
C ILE A 191 -23.20 -0.05 11.42
N ILE A 192 -22.78 0.03 10.16
CA ILE A 192 -23.62 0.54 9.08
C ILE A 192 -24.86 -0.34 8.87
N LYS A 193 -24.73 -1.66 9.02
CA LYS A 193 -25.88 -2.58 9.00
C LYS A 193 -26.82 -2.31 10.17
N ASP A 194 -26.26 -2.10 11.36
CA ASP A 194 -26.98 -1.88 12.62
C ASP A 194 -27.63 -0.49 12.70
N LEU A 195 -27.17 0.48 11.90
CA LEU A 195 -27.72 1.82 11.85
C LEU A 195 -29.15 1.88 11.30
N VAL A 196 -29.57 0.97 10.42
CA VAL A 196 -30.94 0.99 9.87
C VAL A 196 -32.01 0.73 10.94
N PRO A 197 -31.98 -0.39 11.70
CA PRO A 197 -32.95 -0.61 12.78
C PRO A 197 -32.82 0.44 13.89
N TYR A 198 -31.61 0.93 14.16
CA TYR A 198 -31.40 2.05 15.08
C TYR A 198 -32.09 3.33 14.62
N ILE A 199 -31.94 3.69 13.35
CA ILE A 199 -32.56 4.89 12.78
C ILE A 199 -34.08 4.78 12.82
N HIS A 200 -34.62 3.60 12.52
CA HIS A 200 -36.04 3.31 12.64
C HIS A 200 -36.53 3.50 14.08
N ALA A 201 -35.95 2.80 15.05
CA ALA A 201 -36.36 2.88 16.45
C ALA A 201 -36.32 4.30 17.00
N ARG A 202 -35.24 5.04 16.73
CA ARG A 202 -35.06 6.40 17.25
C ARG A 202 -35.93 7.44 16.52
N SER A 203 -36.29 7.20 15.26
CA SER A 203 -37.23 8.08 14.54
C SER A 203 -38.65 7.95 15.09
N TYR A 204 -39.08 6.73 15.41
CA TYR A 204 -40.42 6.42 15.91
C TYR A 204 -40.53 6.42 17.45
N GLN A 205 -39.48 6.86 18.16
CA GLN A 205 -39.43 6.88 19.63
C GLN A 205 -39.75 5.53 20.29
N LEU A 206 -39.33 4.44 19.64
CA LEU A 206 -39.49 3.09 20.17
C LEU A 206 -38.53 2.88 21.36
N ASP A 207 -38.84 1.89 22.19
CA ASP A 207 -37.95 1.47 23.27
C ASP A 207 -36.61 0.98 22.70
N MET A 208 -35.58 1.81 22.90
CA MET A 208 -34.24 1.56 22.37
C MET A 208 -33.57 0.37 23.05
N GLU A 209 -33.89 0.06 24.32
CA GLU A 209 -33.27 -1.07 25.01
C GLU A 209 -33.82 -2.39 24.47
N ALA A 210 -35.14 -2.47 24.26
CA ALA A 210 -35.76 -3.61 23.59
C ALA A 210 -35.20 -3.82 22.16
N TYR A 211 -34.96 -2.74 21.42
CA TYR A 211 -34.36 -2.81 20.08
C TYR A 211 -32.88 -3.23 20.11
N LYS A 212 -32.08 -2.70 21.05
CA LYS A 212 -30.68 -3.10 21.23
C LYS A 212 -30.57 -4.58 21.55
N GLU A 213 -31.45 -5.11 22.39
CA GLU A 213 -31.51 -6.54 22.71
C GLU A 213 -31.91 -7.37 21.48
N LEU A 214 -33.01 -6.99 20.82
CA LEU A 214 -33.56 -7.71 19.67
C LEU A 214 -32.57 -7.84 18.50
N PHE A 215 -31.82 -6.78 18.22
CA PHE A 215 -30.85 -6.74 17.14
C PHE A 215 -29.40 -6.94 17.61
N SER A 216 -29.18 -7.18 18.90
CA SER A 216 -27.84 -7.32 19.50
C SER A 216 -26.91 -6.15 19.17
N LEU A 217 -27.43 -4.93 19.21
CA LEU A 217 -26.72 -3.72 18.78
C LEU A 217 -25.63 -3.35 19.79
N ASN A 218 -24.37 -3.35 19.36
CA ASN A 218 -23.24 -2.86 20.16
C ASN A 218 -22.59 -1.63 19.50
N LEU A 219 -23.39 -0.61 19.23
CA LEU A 219 -22.95 0.59 18.49
C LEU A 219 -21.87 1.36 19.27
N GLU A 220 -22.08 1.61 20.56
CA GLU A 220 -21.13 2.38 21.40
C GLU A 220 -19.78 1.69 21.51
N GLY A 221 -19.76 0.38 21.80
CA GLY A 221 -18.53 -0.40 21.88
C GLY A 221 -17.80 -0.48 20.54
N ASN A 222 -18.53 -0.61 19.44
CA ASN A 222 -17.94 -0.63 18.11
C ASN A 222 -17.37 0.74 17.69
N VAL A 223 -18.04 1.84 18.04
CA VAL A 223 -17.53 3.20 17.79
C VAL A 223 -16.25 3.47 18.58
N ALA A 224 -16.20 3.04 19.84
CA ALA A 224 -14.99 3.15 20.66
C ALA A 224 -13.81 2.38 20.03
N LYS A 225 -14.05 1.13 19.58
CA LYS A 225 -13.04 0.32 18.87
C LYS A 225 -12.59 0.95 17.56
N ILE A 226 -13.50 1.56 16.80
CA ILE A 226 -13.14 2.31 15.59
C ILE A 226 -12.18 3.44 15.94
N LYS A 227 -12.50 4.24 16.98
CA LYS A 227 -11.67 5.37 17.39
C LYS A 227 -10.27 4.94 17.82
N GLU A 228 -10.17 3.84 18.56
CA GLU A 228 -8.89 3.21 18.91
C GLU A 228 -8.13 2.77 17.65
N GLY A 229 -8.78 2.03 16.76
CA GLY A 229 -8.16 1.56 15.51
C GLY A 229 -7.69 2.68 14.59
N ILE A 230 -8.38 3.83 14.52
CA ILE A 230 -7.90 5.02 13.79
C ILE A 230 -6.62 5.56 14.42
N ASN A 231 -6.52 5.61 15.75
CA ASN A 231 -5.34 6.10 16.44
C ASN A 231 -4.16 5.15 16.22
N ASP A 232 -4.38 3.84 16.35
CA ASP A 232 -3.37 2.82 16.11
C ASP A 232 -2.86 2.88 14.68
N LEU A 233 -3.78 2.98 13.71
CA LEU A 233 -3.43 3.17 12.32
C LEU A 233 -2.60 4.45 12.14
N ARG A 234 -3.01 5.57 12.74
CA ARG A 234 -2.25 6.84 12.65
C ARG A 234 -0.81 6.66 13.13
N GLU A 235 -0.61 6.03 14.27
CA GLU A 235 0.74 5.81 14.81
C GLU A 235 1.55 4.84 13.95
N GLN A 236 0.92 3.78 13.42
CA GLN A 236 1.56 2.87 12.48
C GLN A 236 1.97 3.57 11.18
N LEU A 237 1.08 4.37 10.58
CA LEU A 237 1.39 5.13 9.37
C LEU A 237 2.49 6.16 9.65
N LYS A 238 2.48 6.85 10.79
CA LYS A 238 3.58 7.75 11.17
C LYS A 238 4.92 7.02 11.25
N LYS A 239 4.96 5.87 11.94
CA LYS A 239 6.17 5.04 12.06
C LYS A 239 6.72 4.58 10.71
N GLU A 240 5.84 4.25 9.77
CA GLU A 240 6.25 3.78 8.45
C GLU A 240 6.60 4.89 7.46
N LEU A 241 6.03 6.08 7.64
CA LEU A 241 6.29 7.24 6.79
C LEU A 241 7.41 8.13 7.33
N SER A 242 7.72 8.06 8.63
CA SER A 242 8.96 8.62 9.16
C SER A 242 10.10 7.90 8.46
N ILE A 243 10.80 8.65 7.62
CA ILE A 243 12.08 8.24 7.04
C ILE A 243 12.90 7.77 8.23
N ALA A 244 13.29 6.49 8.25
CA ALA A 244 14.08 5.91 9.32
C ALA A 244 15.02 6.98 9.88
N GLU A 245 14.76 7.42 11.11
CA GLU A 245 15.87 7.86 11.95
C GLU A 245 16.78 6.64 11.91
N TYR A 246 17.83 6.71 11.10
CA TYR A 246 18.91 5.76 11.17
C TYR A 246 19.36 5.87 12.62
N GLU A 247 18.87 5.01 13.50
CA GLU A 247 19.50 4.80 14.79
C GLU A 247 20.95 4.49 14.40
N PRO A 248 21.90 5.39 14.70
CA PRO A 248 23.28 5.10 14.38
C PRO A 248 23.59 3.82 15.14
N GLU A 249 23.88 2.74 14.41
CA GLU A 249 24.36 1.49 15.02
C GLU A 249 25.57 1.87 15.87
N GLY A 250 25.36 1.89 17.19
CA GLY A 250 26.38 2.12 18.21
C GLY A 250 27.06 0.82 18.60
#